data_AF-A0A0C9YHC7-F1
#
_entry.id   AF-A0A0C9YHC7-F1
#
_cell.length_a   1.000
_cell.length_b   1.000
_cell.length_c   1.000
_cell.angle_alpha   90.00
_cell.angle_beta   90.00
_cell.angle_gamma   90.00
#
_symmetry.space_group_name_H-M   'P 1'
#
loop_
_entity.id
_entity.type
_entity.pdbx_description
1 polymer ?
#
loop_
_entity_poly.entity_id
_entity_poly.type
_entity_poly.pdbx_seq_one_letter_code
_entity_poly.pdbx_strand_id
1 'polypeptide(L)'
;MPTLSSSVLYSRQYIAEQGLGSILVFEYLYFLLQVQNGRNNMQDSLTLAVKEYQSSGIHAKVNESIQKAFEKYGNNVDHLCHTLVHIAKKNQLSKILTRKG
;
A
#
# COMPACT_ATOMS: atom_id res chain seq x y z
N MET A 1 14.54 -14.50 -35.40
CA MET A 1 14.43 -13.28 -34.57
C MET A 1 13.72 -13.69 -33.28
N PRO A 2 14.32 -13.50 -32.09
CA PRO A 2 13.59 -13.77 -30.85
C PRO A 2 12.53 -12.68 -30.67
N THR A 3 11.30 -13.10 -30.44
CA THR A 3 10.18 -12.21 -30.12
C THR A 3 10.42 -11.66 -28.72
N LEU A 4 10.74 -10.36 -28.61
CA LEU A 4 10.76 -9.67 -27.32
C LEU A 4 9.35 -9.77 -26.73
N SER A 5 9.25 -10.48 -25.61
CA SER A 5 8.03 -10.65 -24.83
C SER A 5 7.34 -9.31 -24.67
N SER A 6 6.07 -9.23 -25.08
CA SER A 6 5.23 -8.05 -24.86
C SER A 6 5.16 -7.79 -23.36
N SER A 7 5.95 -6.84 -22.87
CA SER A 7 5.85 -6.35 -21.51
C SER A 7 4.41 -5.96 -21.26
N VAL A 8 3.73 -6.64 -20.34
CA VAL A 8 2.37 -6.28 -19.91
C VAL A 8 2.41 -4.82 -19.46
N LEU A 9 1.81 -3.93 -20.25
CA LEU A 9 1.66 -2.53 -19.89
C LEU A 9 0.57 -2.45 -18.83
N TYR A 10 0.98 -2.43 -17.56
CA TYR A 10 0.06 -2.21 -16.45
C TYR A 10 -0.48 -0.78 -16.48
N SER A 11 -1.77 -0.61 -16.18
CA SER A 11 -2.35 0.72 -16.05
C SER A 11 -1.69 1.48 -14.89
N ARG A 12 -1.60 2.81 -15.00
CA ARG A 12 -1.07 3.65 -13.91
C ARG A 12 -1.87 3.48 -12.62
N GLN A 13 -3.18 3.23 -12.73
CA GLN A 13 -4.04 2.93 -11.59
C GLN A 13 -3.61 1.64 -10.90
N TYR A 14 -3.40 0.56 -11.65
CA TYR A 14 -2.94 -0.72 -11.09
C TYR A 14 -1.59 -0.56 -10.38
N ILE A 15 -0.65 0.17 -10.98
CA ILE A 15 0.66 0.48 -10.37
C ILE A 15 0.46 1.26 -9.06
N ALA A 16 -0.45 2.25 -9.05
CA ALA A 16 -0.74 3.03 -7.85
C ALA A 16 -1.36 2.16 -6.74
N GLU A 17 -2.30 1.27 -7.06
CA GLU A 17 -2.93 0.35 -6.10
C GLU A 17 -1.90 -0.57 -5.44
N GLN A 18 -1.08 -1.25 -6.25
CA GLN A 18 -0.04 -2.16 -5.74
C GLN A 18 1.08 -1.42 -5.01
N GLY A 19 1.50 -0.26 -5.53
CA GLY A 19 2.53 0.56 -4.93
C GLY A 19 2.12 1.11 -3.57
N LEU A 20 0.91 1.69 -3.46
CA LEU A 20 0.42 2.23 -2.19
C LEU A 20 0.20 1.12 -1.16
N GLY A 21 -0.37 -0.02 -1.58
CA GLY A 21 -0.55 -1.17 -0.69
C GLY A 21 0.78 -1.67 -0.12
N SER A 22 1.80 -1.78 -0.98
CA SER A 22 3.14 -2.17 -0.56
C SER A 22 3.76 -1.18 0.43
N ILE A 23 3.65 0.14 0.18
CA ILE A 23 4.14 1.18 1.09
C ILE A 23 3.51 1.04 2.48
N LEU A 24 2.20 0.83 2.56
CA LEU A 24 1.49 0.70 3.83
C LEU A 24 1.85 -0.58 4.59
N VAL A 25 2.05 -1.70 3.88
CA VAL A 25 2.53 -2.95 4.48
C VAL A 25 3.94 -2.78 5.04
N PHE A 26 4.85 -2.16 4.28
CA PHE A 26 6.23 -1.93 4.75
C PHE A 26 6.31 -0.91 5.89
N GLU A 27 5.49 0.14 5.86
CA GLU A 27 5.34 1.06 7.00
C GLU A 27 4.97 0.28 8.27
N TYR A 28 3.93 -0.55 8.19
CA TYR A 28 3.50 -1.34 9.34
C TYR A 28 4.56 -2.33 9.80
N LEU A 29 5.21 -3.04 8.87
CA LEU A 29 6.30 -3.97 9.18
C LEU A 29 7.43 -3.27 9.92
N TYR A 30 7.82 -2.08 9.49
CA TYR A 30 8.87 -1.30 10.13
C TYR A 30 8.55 -0.99 11.59
N PHE A 31 7.33 -0.54 11.89
CA PHE A 31 6.91 -0.29 13.28
C PHE A 31 6.71 -1.57 14.08
N LEU A 32 6.18 -2.62 13.45
CA LEU A 32 5.99 -3.93 14.09
C LEU A 32 7.33 -4.49 14.59
N LEU A 33 8.38 -4.42 13.78
CA LEU A 33 9.72 -4.88 14.13
C LEU A 33 10.34 -4.05 15.27
N GLN A 34 10.08 -2.73 15.31
CA GLN A 34 10.51 -1.88 16.43
C GLN A 34 9.82 -2.27 17.74
N VAL A 35 8.50 -2.45 17.73
CA VAL A 35 7.73 -2.83 18.93
C VAL A 35 8.15 -4.22 19.45
N GLN A 36 8.42 -5.15 18.54
CA GLN A 36 8.80 -6.52 18.88
C GLN A 36 10.28 -6.64 19.26
N ASN A 37 11.05 -5.55 19.16
CA ASN A 37 12.49 -5.50 19.44
C ASN A 37 13.27 -6.64 18.73
N GLY A 38 12.87 -6.96 17.49
CA GLY A 38 13.46 -8.04 16.70
C GLY A 38 13.23 -9.47 17.21
N ARG A 39 12.31 -9.70 18.17
CA ARG A 39 12.05 -11.05 18.72
C ARG A 39 11.38 -12.01 17.72
N ASN A 40 10.58 -11.48 16.80
CA ASN A 40 9.94 -12.29 15.77
C ASN A 40 10.80 -12.31 14.50
N ASN A 41 10.77 -13.43 13.79
CA ASN A 41 11.43 -13.51 12.50
C ASN A 41 10.75 -12.53 11.50
N MET A 42 11.53 -12.07 10.53
CA MET A 42 11.09 -11.07 9.56
C MET A 42 9.92 -11.56 8.70
N GLN A 43 9.88 -12.86 8.39
CA GLN A 43 8.87 -13.46 7.51
C GLN A 43 7.49 -13.54 8.17
N ASP A 44 7.42 -13.91 9.44
CA ASP A 44 6.20 -13.92 10.25
C ASP A 44 5.67 -12.52 10.44
N SER A 45 6.58 -11.56 10.69
CA SER A 45 6.24 -10.14 10.82
C SER A 45 5.67 -9.58 9.51
N LEU A 46 6.25 -9.93 8.37
CA LEU A 46 5.74 -9.55 7.06
C LEU A 46 4.39 -10.22 6.78
N THR A 47 4.24 -11.49 7.11
CA THR A 47 2.98 -12.23 6.94
C THR A 47 1.87 -11.59 7.77
N LEU A 48 2.17 -11.17 9.00
CA LEU A 48 1.23 -10.44 9.84
C LEU A 48 0.88 -9.08 9.24
N ALA A 49 1.86 -8.34 8.72
CA ALA A 49 1.63 -7.04 8.08
C ALA A 49 0.69 -7.15 6.87
N VAL A 50 0.92 -8.13 6.00
CA VAL A 50 0.05 -8.40 4.85
C VAL A 50 -1.36 -8.80 5.30
N LYS A 51 -1.45 -9.68 6.30
CA LYS A 51 -2.75 -10.12 6.84
C LYS A 51 -3.55 -8.95 7.38
N GLU A 52 -2.93 -8.06 8.16
CA GLU A 52 -3.57 -6.86 8.70
C GLU A 52 -4.01 -5.90 7.60
N TYR A 53 -3.21 -5.71 6.54
CA TYR A 53 -3.62 -4.88 5.40
C TYR A 53 -4.88 -5.42 4.71
N GLN A 54 -4.96 -6.73 4.54
CA GLN A 54 -6.10 -7.39 3.91
C GLN A 54 -7.34 -7.42 4.81
N SER A 55 -7.18 -7.69 6.11
CA SER A 55 -8.29 -7.88 7.04
C SER A 55 -8.86 -6.58 7.62
N SER A 56 -8.06 -5.51 7.69
CA SER A 56 -8.47 -4.22 8.27
C SER A 56 -9.46 -3.42 7.42
N GLY A 57 -9.79 -3.89 6.21
CA GLY A 57 -10.57 -3.15 5.23
C GLY A 57 -9.84 -1.92 4.67
N ILE A 58 -8.57 -1.69 5.03
CA ILE A 58 -7.76 -0.60 4.51
C ILE A 58 -7.48 -0.81 3.02
N HIS A 59 -7.19 -2.05 2.60
CA HIS A 59 -7.00 -2.38 1.19
C HIS A 59 -8.18 -1.93 0.30
N ALA A 60 -9.42 -2.25 0.70
CA ALA A 60 -10.61 -1.84 -0.04
C ALA A 60 -10.76 -0.31 -0.09
N LYS A 61 -10.55 0.38 1.04
CA LYS A 61 -10.64 1.85 1.12
C LYS A 61 -9.57 2.54 0.29
N VAL A 62 -8.35 2.00 0.25
CA VAL A 62 -7.25 2.51 -0.56
C VAL A 62 -7.60 2.38 -2.04
N ASN A 63 -8.01 1.20 -2.50
CA ASN A 63 -8.35 0.99 -3.91
C ASN A 63 -9.51 1.88 -4.35
N GLU A 64 -10.58 1.99 -3.54
CA GLU A 64 -11.70 2.89 -3.84
C GLU A 64 -11.25 4.36 -3.92
N SER A 65 -10.36 4.80 -3.02
CA SER A 65 -9.85 6.17 -3.01
C SER A 65 -8.96 6.44 -4.23
N ILE A 66 -8.16 5.47 -4.65
CA ILE A 66 -7.31 5.55 -5.84
C ILE A 66 -8.19 5.63 -7.08
N GLN A 67 -9.19 4.75 -7.21
CA GLN A 67 -10.13 4.78 -8.33
C GLN A 67 -10.78 6.17 -8.45
N LYS A 68 -11.31 6.72 -7.35
CA LYS A 68 -11.90 8.07 -7.33
C LYS A 68 -10.90 9.16 -7.74
N ALA A 69 -9.63 9.01 -7.37
CA ALA A 69 -8.58 9.95 -7.77
C ALA A 69 -8.32 9.91 -9.29
N PHE A 70 -8.26 8.71 -9.87
CA PHE A 70 -8.10 8.52 -11.31
C PHE A 70 -9.33 8.96 -12.11
N GLU A 71 -10.54 8.74 -11.59
CA GLU A 71 -11.78 9.27 -12.20
C GLU A 71 -11.79 10.81 -12.22
N LYS A 72 -11.31 11.45 -11.15
CA LYS A 72 -11.31 12.92 -11.03
C LYS A 72 -10.20 13.62 -11.80
N TYR A 73 -8.97 13.09 -11.74
CA TYR A 73 -7.78 13.77 -12.28
C TYR A 73 -7.25 13.12 -13.56
N GLY A 74 -7.86 12.00 -13.99
CA GLY A 74 -7.42 11.24 -15.15
C GLY A 74 -5.98 10.78 -14.99
N ASN A 75 -5.12 11.31 -15.85
CA ASN A 75 -3.69 10.99 -15.91
C ASN A 75 -2.79 12.15 -15.45
N ASN A 76 -3.35 13.18 -14.80
CA ASN A 76 -2.58 14.32 -14.28
C ASN A 76 -1.70 13.88 -13.10
N VAL A 77 -0.42 13.66 -13.37
CA VAL A 77 0.54 13.09 -12.41
C VAL A 77 0.71 13.99 -11.19
N ASP A 78 0.75 15.30 -11.35
CA ASP A 78 0.97 16.23 -10.22
C ASP A 78 -0.15 16.13 -9.18
N HIS A 79 -1.40 16.12 -9.65
CA HIS A 79 -2.57 15.98 -8.77
C HIS A 79 -2.68 14.57 -8.20
N LEU A 80 -2.37 13.55 -9.00
CA LEU A 80 -2.39 12.15 -8.56
C LEU A 80 -1.34 11.88 -7.48
N CYS A 81 -0.09 12.30 -7.68
CA CYS A 81 0.98 12.11 -6.70
C CYS A 81 0.60 12.71 -5.35
N HIS A 82 0.13 13.97 -5.33
CA HIS A 82 -0.31 14.60 -4.10
C HIS A 82 -1.49 13.86 -3.45
N THR A 83 -2.45 13.41 -4.26
CA THR A 83 -3.62 12.67 -3.77
C THR A 83 -3.23 11.29 -3.21
N LEU A 84 -2.35 10.56 -3.88
CA LEU A 84 -1.86 9.25 -3.44
C LEU A 84 -1.11 9.35 -2.12
N VAL A 85 -0.24 10.35 -1.95
CA VAL A 85 0.43 10.64 -0.66
C VAL A 85 -0.61 10.91 0.44
N HIS A 86 -1.64 11.69 0.15
CA HIS A 86 -2.73 11.94 1.10
C HIS A 86 -3.49 10.65 1.48
N ILE A 87 -3.80 9.79 0.49
CA ILE A 87 -4.46 8.50 0.72
C ILE A 87 -3.60 7.63 1.63
N ALA A 88 -2.28 7.52 1.36
CA ALA A 88 -1.37 6.74 2.20
C ALA A 88 -1.36 7.26 3.64
N LYS A 89 -1.18 8.58 3.83
CA LYS A 89 -1.16 9.21 5.16
C LYS A 89 -2.48 9.02 5.93
N LYS A 90 -3.63 9.04 5.24
CA LYS A 90 -4.93 8.79 5.87
C LYS A 90 -5.07 7.33 6.31
N ASN A 91 -4.56 6.40 5.52
CA ASN A 91 -4.74 4.96 5.68
C ASN A 91 -3.54 4.22 6.30
N GLN A 92 -2.60 4.94 6.92
CA GLN A 92 -1.46 4.36 7.64
C GLN A 92 -1.87 3.20 8.55
N LEU A 93 -1.26 2.05 8.34
CA LEU A 93 -1.55 0.84 9.10
C LEU A 93 -0.99 0.92 10.53
N SER A 94 0.06 1.71 10.74
CA SER A 94 0.68 1.95 12.05
C SER A 94 -0.33 2.42 13.12
N LYS A 95 -1.43 3.07 12.69
CA LYS A 95 -2.56 3.46 13.56
C LYS A 95 -3.28 2.28 14.22
N ILE A 96 -3.09 1.06 13.74
CA ILE A 96 -3.61 -0.16 14.36
C ILE A 96 -2.78 -0.53 15.60
N LEU A 97 -1.46 -0.32 15.55
CA LEU A 97 -0.56 -0.60 16.67
C LEU A 97 -0.84 0.30 17.87
N THR A 98 -1.22 1.55 17.64
CA THR A 98 -1.54 2.51 18.71
C THR A 98 -2.91 2.29 19.35
N ARG A 99 -3.79 1.48 18.76
CA ARG A 99 -5.11 1.15 19.32
C ARG A 99 -5.10 -0.03 20.29
N LYS A 100 -4.04 -0.83 20.29
CA LYS A 100 -3.88 -2.01 21.15
C LYS A 100 -3.00 -1.74 22.38
N GLY A 101 -2.56 -0.49 22.57
CA GLY A 101 -1.79 -0.04 23.75
C GLY A 101 -2.69 0.56 24.81
#